data_AF-A0A4Y2NZ54-F1
#
_entry.id   AF-A0A4Y2NZ54-F1
#
_cell.length_a   1.000
_cell.length_b   1.000
_cell.length_c   1.000
_cell.angle_alpha   90.00
_cell.angle_beta   90.00
_cell.angle_gamma   90.00
#
_symmetry.space_group_name_H-M   'P 1'
#
loop_
_entity.id
_entity.type
_entity.pdbx_description
1 polymer ?
#
loop_
_entity_poly.entity_id
_entity_poly.type
_entity_poly.pdbx_seq_one_letter_code
_entity_poly.pdbx_strand_id
1 'polypeptide(L)'
;MVRSTENRLLNYRQHLHQYLVDMYAKIEAERLLFIRLNQKKLRVDEYIHLKDAITNDSGPANHGKLIILPATFTGCPRNMHEYAQDAITYVRHG
;
A
#
# COMPACT_ATOMS: atom_id res chain seq x y z
N MET A 1 49.33 -7.21 6.12
CA MET A 1 48.43 -6.05 5.92
C MET A 1 47.94 -6.08 4.48
N VAL A 2 46.94 -6.92 4.20
CA VAL A 2 46.41 -7.13 2.84
C VAL A 2 45.44 -5.99 2.56
N ARG A 3 45.77 -5.11 1.62
CA ARG A 3 44.79 -4.14 1.12
C ARG A 3 43.74 -4.95 0.35
N SER A 4 42.57 -5.11 0.96
CA SER A 4 41.37 -5.53 0.26
C SER A 4 41.18 -4.56 -0.89
N THR A 5 41.48 -5.00 -2.11
CA THR A 5 41.00 -4.33 -3.31
C THR A 5 39.50 -4.51 -3.32
N GLU A 6 38.79 -3.61 -2.66
CA GLU A 6 37.34 -3.47 -2.77
C GLU A 6 37.01 -3.44 -4.26
N ASN A 7 36.29 -4.46 -4.73
CA ASN A 7 35.78 -4.49 -6.10
C ASN A 7 34.70 -3.41 -6.25
N ARG A 8 35.13 -2.15 -6.42
CA ARG A 8 34.27 -0.97 -6.52
C ARG A 8 33.13 -1.19 -7.52
N LEU A 9 33.42 -1.83 -8.66
CA LEU A 9 32.46 -2.20 -9.70
C LEU A 9 31.32 -3.11 -9.19
N LEU A 10 31.63 -4.11 -8.36
CA LEU A 10 30.61 -5.00 -7.78
C LEU A 10 29.80 -4.28 -6.68
N ASN A 11 30.45 -3.42 -5.89
CA ASN A 11 29.80 -2.66 -4.82
C ASN A 11 28.82 -1.61 -5.38
N TYR A 12 29.09 -1.01 -6.55
CA TYR A 12 28.16 -0.07 -7.19
C TYR A 12 26.80 -0.70 -7.50
N ARG A 13 26.76 -1.96 -7.96
CA ARG A 13 25.48 -2.65 -8.24
C ARG A 13 24.62 -2.79 -6.97
N GLN A 14 25.25 -3.15 -5.85
CA GLN A 14 24.54 -3.30 -4.58
C GLN A 14 24.04 -1.96 -4.04
N HIS A 15 24.86 -0.91 -4.12
CA HIS A 15 24.46 0.43 -3.70
C HIS A 15 23.35 1.02 -4.57
N LEU A 16 23.36 0.77 -5.88
CA LEU A 16 22.26 1.17 -6.77
C LEU A 16 20.96 0.46 -6.40
N HIS A 17 21.01 -0.83 -6.08
CA HIS A 17 19.83 -1.57 -5.66
C HIS A 17 19.26 -1.03 -4.33
N GLN A 18 20.13 -0.80 -3.33
CA GLN A 18 19.74 -0.19 -2.06
C GLN A 18 19.13 1.20 -2.27
N TYR A 19 19.76 2.03 -3.09
CA TYR A 19 19.25 3.36 -3.42
C TYR A 19 17.87 3.32 -4.07
N LEU A 20 17.66 2.42 -5.05
CA LEU A 20 16.37 2.28 -5.73
C LEU A 20 15.27 1.83 -4.76
N VAL A 21 15.55 0.84 -3.91
CA VAL A 21 14.59 0.34 -2.91
C VAL A 21 14.26 1.43 -1.90
N ASP A 22 15.27 2.14 -1.38
CA ASP A 22 15.06 3.25 -0.44
C ASP A 22 14.23 4.38 -1.05
N MET A 23 14.52 4.75 -2.31
CA MET A 23 13.76 5.78 -3.01
C MET A 23 12.31 5.35 -3.26
N TYR A 24 12.10 4.10 -3.65
CA TYR A 24 10.75 3.55 -3.80
C TYR A 24 9.98 3.57 -2.47
N ALA A 25 10.60 3.13 -1.39
CA ALA A 25 9.99 3.15 -0.05
C ALA A 25 9.62 4.57 0.39
N LYS A 26 10.46 5.58 0.10
CA LYS A 26 10.16 6.99 0.40
C LYS A 26 8.94 7.49 -0.39
N ILE A 27 8.89 7.21 -1.69
CA ILE A 27 7.76 7.60 -2.55
C ILE A 27 6.46 6.95 -2.05
N GLU A 28 6.50 5.66 -1.72
CA GLU A 28 5.32 4.96 -1.20
C GLU A 28 4.91 5.47 0.20
N ALA A 29 5.87 5.85 1.05
CA ALA A 29 5.56 6.47 2.34
C ALA A 29 4.85 7.82 2.16
N GLU A 30 5.29 8.66 1.23
CA GLU A 30 4.62 9.92 0.90
C GLU A 30 3.23 9.71 0.31
N ARG A 31 3.05 8.70 -0.56
CA ARG A 31 1.74 8.31 -1.09
C ARG A 31 0.77 7.87 0.01
N LEU A 32 1.23 7.04 0.96
CA LEU A 32 0.42 6.63 2.11
C LEU A 32 0.06 7.82 3.00
N LEU A 33 0.99 8.75 3.21
CA LEU A 33 0.73 9.99 3.94
C LEU A 33 -0.32 10.84 3.22
N PHE A 34 -0.21 10.99 1.90
CA PHE A 34 -1.20 11.69 1.09
C PHE A 34 -2.59 11.07 1.23
N ILE A 35 -2.70 9.73 1.13
CA ILE A 35 -3.96 9.00 1.31
C ILE A 35 -4.52 9.24 2.71
N ARG A 36 -3.67 9.20 3.75
CA ARG A 36 -4.07 9.45 5.15
C ARG A 36 -4.62 10.85 5.38
N LEU A 37 -4.01 11.86 4.75
CA LEU A 37 -4.39 13.27 4.94
C LEU A 37 -5.57 13.68 4.06
N ASN A 38 -5.69 13.11 2.86
CA ASN A 38 -6.68 13.51 1.86
C ASN A 38 -7.88 12.56 1.78
N GLN A 39 -8.15 11.75 2.81
CA GLN A 39 -9.30 10.83 2.87
C GLN A 39 -10.62 11.51 2.42
N LYS A 40 -10.93 12.72 2.91
CA LYS A 40 -12.14 13.45 2.50
C LYS A 40 -12.21 13.76 1.00
N LYS A 41 -11.07 14.09 0.37
CA LYS A 41 -11.00 14.38 -1.07
C LYS A 41 -11.10 13.11 -1.93
N LEU A 42 -10.67 11.97 -1.40
CA LEU A 42 -10.77 10.66 -2.05
C LEU A 42 -12.20 10.06 -1.98
N ARG A 43 -13.21 10.90 -1.68
CA ARG A 43 -14.62 10.49 -1.51
C ARG A 43 -14.81 9.37 -0.49
N VAL A 44 -14.08 9.47 0.63
CA VAL A 44 -14.23 8.48 1.72
C VAL A 44 -15.63 8.47 2.34
N ASP A 45 -16.45 9.49 2.05
CA ASP A 45 -17.85 9.52 2.47
C ASP A 45 -18.68 8.35 1.90
N GLU A 46 -18.34 7.83 0.71
CA GLU A 46 -18.95 6.62 0.16
C GLU A 46 -18.55 5.35 0.94
N TYR A 47 -17.45 5.43 1.70
CA TYR A 47 -16.99 4.38 2.60
C TYR A 47 -17.49 4.56 4.05
N ILE A 48 -18.38 5.51 4.33
CA ILE A 48 -18.99 5.67 5.68
C ILE A 48 -19.66 4.36 6.09
N HIS A 49 -20.44 3.75 5.20
CA HIS A 49 -21.11 2.47 5.49
C HIS A 49 -20.11 1.33 5.78
N LEU A 50 -18.96 1.32 5.08
CA LEU A 50 -17.90 0.34 5.31
C LEU A 50 -17.18 0.59 6.64
N LYS A 51 -16.92 1.87 6.96
CA LYS A 51 -16.35 2.27 8.25
C LYS A 51 -17.27 1.87 9.39
N ASP A 52 -18.58 2.08 9.24
CA ASP A 52 -19.58 1.73 10.26
C ASP A 52 -19.68 0.21 10.45
N ALA A 53 -19.64 -0.57 9.35
CA ALA A 53 -19.58 -2.02 9.42
C ALA A 53 -18.34 -2.53 10.18
N ILE A 54 -17.16 -1.95 9.89
CA ILE A 54 -15.91 -2.32 10.57
C ILE A 54 -15.93 -1.90 12.05
N THR A 55 -16.50 -0.74 12.36
CA THR A 55 -16.59 -0.21 13.74
C THR A 55 -17.55 -1.04 14.60
N ASN A 56 -18.61 -1.60 14.01
CA ASN A 56 -19.54 -2.49 14.72
C ASN A 56 -18.95 -3.89 15.00
N ASP A 57 -17.99 -4.34 14.19
CA ASP A 57 -17.38 -5.68 14.30
C ASP A 57 -16.10 -5.70 15.16
N SER A 58 -15.48 -4.53 15.40
CA SER A 58 -14.27 -4.39 16.19
C SER A 58 -14.52 -3.63 17.50
N GLY A 59 -14.36 -4.33 18.62
CA GLY A 59 -14.67 -3.80 19.96
C GLY A 59 -13.91 -2.50 20.32
N PRO A 60 -14.42 -1.74 21.31
CA PRO A 60 -14.08 -0.33 21.54
C PRO A 60 -12.64 -0.02 21.97
N ALA A 61 -11.76 -1.02 22.01
CA ALA A 61 -10.36 -0.89 22.39
C ALA A 61 -9.41 -0.66 21.21
N ASN A 62 -9.85 -0.89 19.96
CA ASN A 62 -8.99 -0.91 18.77
C ASN A 62 -9.07 0.37 17.90
N HIS A 63 -9.50 1.49 18.46
CA HIS A 63 -9.68 2.73 17.71
C HIS A 63 -8.37 3.47 17.44
N GLY A 64 -7.51 2.90 16.59
CA GLY A 64 -6.61 3.71 15.78
C GLY A 64 -7.41 4.55 14.78
N LYS A 65 -6.82 5.62 14.23
CA LYS A 65 -7.42 6.35 13.10
C LYS A 65 -7.52 5.39 11.91
N LEU A 66 -8.71 4.86 11.63
CA LEU A 66 -8.97 3.97 10.48
C LEU A 66 -8.74 4.75 9.18
N ILE A 67 -7.75 4.32 8.39
CA ILE A 67 -7.43 4.88 7.07
C ILE A 67 -7.86 3.85 6.04
N ILE A 68 -8.73 4.24 5.13
CA ILE A 68 -9.21 3.32 4.11
C ILE A 68 -8.37 3.51 2.85
N LEU A 69 -7.61 2.48 2.49
CA LEU A 69 -6.69 2.48 1.35
C LEU A 69 -7.46 2.26 0.03
N PRO A 70 -7.32 3.10 -1.00
CA PRO A 70 -7.97 2.90 -2.31
C PRO A 70 -7.66 1.53 -2.91
N ALA A 71 -8.56 0.99 -3.74
CA ALA A 71 -8.35 -0.30 -4.42
C ALA A 71 -7.21 -0.26 -5.46
N THR A 72 -6.82 0.94 -5.89
CA THR A 72 -5.61 1.17 -6.71
C THR A 72 -4.30 0.87 -5.97
N PHE A 73 -4.32 0.71 -4.65
CA PHE A 73 -3.13 0.33 -3.89
C PHE A 73 -2.91 -1.19 -3.97
N THR A 74 -1.88 -1.61 -4.70
CA THR A 74 -1.54 -3.02 -4.90
C THR A 74 -1.29 -3.74 -3.57
N GLY A 75 -1.93 -4.89 -3.37
CA GLY A 75 -1.82 -5.66 -2.13
C GLY A 75 -2.72 -5.17 -0.98
N CYS A 76 -3.50 -4.09 -1.18
CA CYS A 76 -4.58 -3.76 -0.26
C CYS A 76 -5.66 -4.85 -0.30
N PRO A 77 -6.33 -5.16 0.83
CA PRO A 77 -7.51 -6.03 0.83
C PRO A 77 -8.56 -5.65 -0.23
N ARG A 78 -8.71 -4.35 -0.54
CA ARG A 78 -9.64 -3.87 -1.57
C ARG A 78 -9.19 -4.17 -2.99
N ASN A 79 -7.89 -4.04 -3.26
CA ASN A 79 -7.31 -4.41 -4.55
C ASN A 79 -7.57 -5.89 -4.85
N MET A 80 -7.34 -6.75 -3.86
CA MET A 80 -7.60 -8.19 -3.99
C MET A 80 -9.10 -8.49 -4.16
N HIS A 81 -9.97 -7.78 -3.44
CA HIS A 81 -11.41 -7.94 -3.56
C HIS A 81 -11.91 -7.53 -4.95
N GLU A 82 -11.45 -6.40 -5.49
CA GLU A 82 -11.80 -5.94 -6.83
C GLU A 82 -11.37 -6.96 -7.89
N TYR A 83 -10.13 -7.46 -7.83
CA TYR A 83 -9.68 -8.52 -8.74
C TYR A 83 -10.50 -9.81 -8.63
N ALA A 84 -10.93 -10.19 -7.43
CA ALA A 84 -11.79 -11.35 -7.24
C ALA A 84 -13.18 -11.15 -7.88
N GLN A 85 -13.77 -9.97 -7.70
CA GLN A 85 -15.06 -9.64 -8.33
C GLN A 85 -14.97 -9.56 -9.84
N ASP A 86 -13.89 -8.99 -10.37
CA ASP A 86 -13.66 -8.91 -11.81
C ASP A 86 -13.50 -10.30 -12.44
N ALA A 87 -12.76 -11.19 -11.78
CA ALA A 87 -12.64 -12.59 -12.20
C ALA A 87 -13.99 -13.33 -12.20
N ILE A 88 -14.83 -13.15 -11.17
CA ILE A 88 -16.17 -13.73 -11.10
C ILE A 88 -17.05 -13.18 -12.23
N THR A 89 -16.95 -11.88 -12.50
CA THR A 89 -17.72 -11.22 -13.56
C THR A 89 -17.32 -11.76 -14.93
N TYR A 90 -16.02 -11.93 -15.18
CA TYR A 90 -15.51 -12.54 -16.40
C TYR A 90 -16.06 -13.96 -16.62
N VAL A 91 -16.03 -14.80 -15.58
CA VAL A 91 -16.54 -16.19 -15.65
C VAL A 91 -18.06 -16.24 -15.88
N ARG A 92 -18.81 -15.25 -15.40
CA ARG A 92 -20.26 -15.21 -15.54
C ARG A 92 -20.74 -14.68 -16.89
N HIS A 93 -19.91 -13.89 -17.57
CA HIS A 93 -20.26 -13.20 -18.82
C HIS A 93 -19.46 -13.67 -20.05
N GLY A 94 -18.46 -14.54 -19.87
CA GLY A 94 -17.77 -15.26 -20.95
C GLY A 94 -18.38 -16.63 -21.21
#